data_AF-A0A3M6WM19-F1
#
_entry.id   AF-A0A3M6WM19-F1
#
_cell.length_a   1.000
_cell.length_b   1.000
_cell.length_c   1.000
_cell.angle_alpha   90.00
_cell.angle_beta   90.00
_cell.angle_gamma   90.00
#
_symmetry.space_group_name_H-M   'P 1'
#
loop_
_entity.id
_entity.type
_entity.pdbx_description
1 polymer ?
#
loop_
_entity_poly.entity_id
_entity_poly.type
_entity_poly.pdbx_seq_one_letter_code
_entity_poly.pdbx_strand_id
1 'polypeptide(L)'
;MDSSPQLRHLVQAMAEQEPTKLPTPSSCTADFCLVPIGTPTASVSKEVAEVQRLLKKSGVKYSMHSAGTTIEGTWEECMRTIGQCHTMLHSNGVVRIQSDIRVGSRTDKKQSFDDKVSAVNKLLAEDKQ
;
A
#
# COMPACT_ATOMS: atom_id res chain seq x y z
N MET A 1 -4.87 -15.67 -10.21
CA MET A 1 -3.66 -16.41 -10.63
C MET A 1 -4.04 -17.88 -10.71
N ASP A 2 -3.59 -18.58 -11.75
CA ASP A 2 -3.72 -20.04 -11.84
C ASP A 2 -3.15 -20.67 -10.56
N SER A 3 -3.85 -21.62 -9.94
CA SER A 3 -3.42 -22.28 -8.71
C SER A 3 -2.97 -23.72 -8.94
N SER A 4 -2.73 -24.07 -10.22
CA SER A 4 -2.32 -25.39 -10.68
C SER A 4 -1.03 -25.88 -10.00
N PRO A 5 -0.88 -27.20 -9.80
CA PRO A 5 0.36 -27.79 -9.30
C PRO A 5 1.60 -27.41 -10.13
N GLN A 6 1.45 -27.26 -11.45
CA GLN A 6 2.55 -26.87 -12.33
C GLN A 6 3.05 -25.44 -12.03
N LEU A 7 2.14 -24.47 -11.83
CA LEU A 7 2.55 -23.11 -11.48
C LEU A 7 3.26 -23.08 -10.12
N ARG A 8 2.80 -23.86 -9.15
CA ARG A 8 3.44 -23.96 -7.83
C ARG A 8 4.88 -24.46 -7.93
N HIS A 9 5.11 -25.53 -8.70
CA HIS A 9 6.44 -26.08 -8.92
C HIS A 9 7.35 -25.08 -9.63
N LEU A 10 6.84 -24.36 -10.63
CA LEU A 10 7.59 -23.32 -11.32
C LEU A 10 8.00 -22.19 -10.37
N VAL A 11 7.06 -21.68 -9.57
CA VAL A 11 7.32 -20.62 -8.57
C VAL A 11 8.36 -21.07 -7.55
N GLN A 12 8.28 -22.32 -7.08
CA GLN A 12 9.26 -22.85 -6.13
C GLN A 12 10.65 -22.98 -6.74
N ALA A 13 10.76 -23.52 -7.97
CA ALA A 13 12.03 -23.61 -8.68
C ALA A 13 12.65 -22.23 -8.93
N MET A 14 11.84 -21.23 -9.29
CA MET A 14 12.28 -19.84 -9.44
C MET A 14 12.79 -19.25 -8.13
N ALA A 15 12.10 -19.51 -7.01
CA ALA A 15 12.51 -19.03 -5.69
C ALA A 15 13.87 -19.61 -5.25
N GLU A 16 14.18 -20.85 -5.64
CA GLU A 16 15.44 -21.52 -5.31
C GLU A 16 16.60 -21.10 -6.23
N GLN A 17 16.34 -20.92 -7.52
CA GLN A 17 17.38 -20.73 -8.53
C GLN A 17 17.61 -19.26 -8.93
N GLU A 18 16.54 -18.46 -9.02
CA GLU A 18 16.58 -17.06 -9.47
C GLU A 18 15.59 -16.18 -8.68
N PRO A 19 15.79 -16.01 -7.35
CA PRO A 19 14.81 -15.36 -6.47
C PRO A 19 14.49 -13.91 -6.86
N THR A 20 15.41 -13.22 -7.55
CA THR A 20 15.21 -11.84 -8.03
C THR A 20 14.23 -11.74 -9.21
N LYS A 21 13.95 -12.86 -9.91
CA LYS A 21 12.97 -12.90 -11.01
C LYS A 21 11.59 -13.37 -10.57
N LEU A 22 11.41 -13.67 -9.28
CA LEU A 22 10.12 -14.09 -8.76
C LEU A 22 9.11 -12.92 -8.87
N PRO A 23 7.94 -13.13 -9.50
CA PRO A 23 6.96 -12.06 -9.67
C PRO A 23 6.31 -11.71 -8.32
N THR A 24 5.90 -10.46 -8.19
CA THR A 24 5.12 -10.02 -7.03
C THR A 24 3.61 -10.24 -7.27
N PRO A 25 2.77 -10.11 -6.22
CA PRO A 25 1.32 -10.22 -6.39
C PRO A 25 0.77 -9.19 -7.39
N SER A 26 -0.12 -9.63 -8.28
CA SER A 26 -0.72 -8.77 -9.33
C SER A 26 -1.55 -7.61 -8.79
N SER A 27 -1.93 -7.65 -7.52
CA SER A 27 -2.67 -6.58 -6.84
C SER A 27 -2.47 -6.65 -5.33
N CYS A 28 -2.47 -5.50 -4.68
CA CYS A 28 -2.50 -5.39 -3.23
C CYS A 28 -3.30 -4.18 -2.76
N THR A 29 -3.64 -4.21 -1.47
CA THR A 29 -4.05 -3.03 -0.70
C THR A 29 -2.95 -2.75 0.30
N ALA A 30 -2.38 -1.55 0.27
CA ALA A 30 -1.34 -1.13 1.20
C ALA A 30 -1.82 0.08 2.01
N ASP A 31 -1.84 -0.05 3.32
CA ASP A 31 -2.03 1.05 4.24
C ASP A 31 -0.68 1.51 4.76
N PHE A 32 -0.33 2.78 4.55
CA PHE A 32 0.96 3.31 4.96
C PHE A 32 0.83 4.56 5.82
N CYS A 33 1.70 4.65 6.83
CA CYS A 33 1.90 5.82 7.66
C CYS A 33 3.34 6.29 7.50
N LEU A 34 3.53 7.53 7.04
CA LEU A 34 4.83 8.14 6.80
C LEU A 34 5.10 9.22 7.84
N VAL A 35 6.22 9.10 8.56
CA VAL A 35 6.64 10.00 9.63
C VAL A 35 8.02 10.59 9.32
N PRO A 36 8.11 11.89 9.01
CA PRO A 36 9.37 12.63 9.00
C PRO A 36 10.04 12.62 10.39
N ILE A 37 11.35 12.43 10.44
CA ILE A 37 12.15 12.43 11.67
C ILE A 37 13.21 13.53 11.59
N GLY A 38 13.35 14.29 12.68
CA GLY A 38 14.34 15.37 12.77
C GLY A 38 13.89 16.68 12.13
N THR A 39 12.59 16.88 11.94
CA THR A 39 12.01 18.16 11.54
C THR A 39 12.17 19.20 12.67
N PRO A 40 12.25 20.51 12.36
CA PRO A 40 12.39 21.56 13.37
C PRO A 40 11.21 21.67 14.34
N THR A 41 10.05 21.08 14.00
CA THR A 41 8.84 21.08 14.83
C THR A 41 8.23 19.68 14.87
N ALA A 42 7.38 19.43 15.87
CA ALA A 42 6.63 18.18 16.00
C ALA A 42 5.50 18.03 14.97
N SER A 43 5.06 19.13 14.33
CA SER A 43 4.01 19.07 13.32
C SER A 43 4.57 18.56 12.00
N VAL A 44 3.85 17.60 11.39
CA VAL A 44 4.20 16.98 10.10
C VAL A 44 3.09 17.15 9.05
N SER A 45 2.11 18.01 9.33
CA SER A 45 0.91 18.17 8.48
C SER A 45 1.25 18.69 7.08
N LYS A 46 2.33 19.47 6.94
CA LYS A 46 2.80 19.98 5.65
C LYS A 46 3.29 18.84 4.76
N GLU A 47 4.10 17.94 5.30
CA GLU A 47 4.66 16.79 4.60
C GLU A 47 3.54 15.81 4.21
N VAL A 48 2.59 15.55 5.11
CA VAL A 48 1.41 14.73 4.81
C VAL A 48 0.58 15.35 3.69
N ALA A 49 0.40 16.68 3.68
CA ALA A 49 -0.31 17.35 2.59
C ALA A 49 0.40 17.21 1.24
N GLU A 50 1.74 17.25 1.18
CA GLU A 50 2.48 16.99 -0.06
C GLU A 50 2.27 15.55 -0.55
N VAL A 51 2.26 14.57 0.35
CA VAL A 51 1.97 13.17 0.02
C VAL A 51 0.60 13.06 -0.64
N GLN A 52 -0.44 13.69 -0.06
CA GLN A 52 -1.79 13.65 -0.65
C GLN A 52 -1.85 14.32 -2.03
N ARG A 53 -1.09 15.41 -2.26
CA ARG A 53 -1.03 16.04 -3.58
C ARG A 53 -0.33 15.15 -4.62
N LEU A 54 0.69 14.39 -4.22
CA LEU A 54 1.34 13.41 -5.09
C LEU A 54 0.38 12.27 -5.43
N LEU A 55 -0.31 11.69 -4.45
CA LEU A 55 -1.29 10.61 -4.67
C LEU A 55 -2.41 11.02 -5.61
N LYS A 56 -2.92 12.26 -5.46
CA LYS A 56 -3.92 12.81 -6.39
C LYS A 56 -3.44 12.84 -7.85
N LYS A 57 -2.14 13.01 -8.09
CA LYS A 57 -1.53 13.05 -9.42
C LYS A 57 -1.08 11.68 -9.92
N SER A 58 -0.82 10.72 -9.04
CA SER A 58 -0.33 9.39 -9.43
C SER A 58 -1.42 8.52 -10.07
N GLY A 59 -2.70 8.84 -9.81
CA GLY A 59 -3.85 8.10 -10.35
C GLY A 59 -4.15 6.79 -9.63
N VAL A 60 -3.40 6.44 -8.57
CA VAL A 60 -3.71 5.29 -7.72
C VAL A 60 -5.01 5.55 -6.97
N LYS A 61 -5.81 4.50 -6.73
CA LYS A 61 -6.97 4.62 -5.83
C LYS A 61 -6.44 4.77 -4.40
N TYR A 62 -6.88 5.80 -3.69
CA TYR A 62 -6.42 6.07 -2.32
C TYR A 62 -7.53 6.62 -1.42
N SER A 63 -7.35 6.44 -0.11
CA SER A 63 -8.19 7.02 0.93
C SER A 63 -7.35 7.39 2.14
N MET A 64 -7.37 8.68 2.53
CA MET A 64 -6.68 9.18 3.71
C MET A 64 -7.56 9.03 4.95
N HIS A 65 -6.95 8.68 6.07
CA HIS A 65 -7.59 8.68 7.39
C HIS A 65 -6.61 9.23 8.44
N SER A 66 -7.02 9.26 9.70
CA SER A 66 -6.26 9.89 10.80
C SER A 66 -4.88 9.28 11.08
N ALA A 67 -4.64 8.04 10.66
CA ALA A 67 -3.46 7.26 11.02
C ALA A 67 -2.62 6.82 9.81
N GLY A 68 -2.93 7.32 8.60
CA GLY A 68 -2.26 6.88 7.39
C GLY A 68 -3.04 7.16 6.12
N THR A 69 -2.63 6.50 5.06
CA THR A 69 -3.33 6.50 3.78
C THR A 69 -3.32 5.09 3.21
N THR A 70 -4.51 4.61 2.89
CA THR A 70 -4.69 3.34 2.19
C THR A 70 -4.64 3.58 0.69
N ILE A 71 -3.85 2.79 -0.04
CA ILE A 71 -3.76 2.77 -1.50
C ILE A 71 -4.03 1.37 -2.04
N GLU A 72 -4.51 1.29 -3.29
CA GLU A 72 -4.78 0.03 -3.97
C GLU A 72 -4.37 0.09 -5.44
N GLY A 73 -3.77 -0.99 -5.93
CA GLY A 73 -3.23 -1.13 -7.28
C GLY A 73 -2.43 -2.42 -7.42
N THR A 74 -1.53 -2.48 -8.41
CA THR A 74 -0.51 -3.55 -8.44
C THR A 74 0.47 -3.39 -7.27
N TRP A 75 1.18 -4.47 -6.92
CA TRP A 75 2.22 -4.39 -5.90
C TRP A 75 3.29 -3.37 -6.27
N GLU A 76 3.75 -3.39 -7.52
CA GLU A 76 4.74 -2.44 -8.04
C GLU A 76 4.23 -1.01 -8.00
N GLU A 77 2.98 -0.75 -8.40
CA GLU A 77 2.38 0.58 -8.32
C GLU A 77 2.33 1.11 -6.90
N CYS A 78 1.87 0.30 -5.94
CA CYS A 78 1.75 0.71 -4.55
C CYS A 78 3.11 1.01 -3.94
N MET A 79 4.06 0.07 -4.03
CA MET A 79 5.38 0.22 -3.41
C MET A 79 6.20 1.33 -4.08
N ARG A 80 6.12 1.46 -5.41
CA ARG A 80 6.74 2.57 -6.14
C ARG A 80 6.17 3.91 -5.71
N THR A 81 4.85 4.02 -5.56
CA THR A 81 4.20 5.27 -5.15
C THR A 81 4.63 5.67 -3.74
N ILE A 82 4.72 4.72 -2.81
CA ILE A 82 5.24 4.97 -1.45
C ILE A 82 6.70 5.44 -1.52
N GLY A 83 7.55 4.79 -2.31
CA GLY A 83 8.93 5.22 -2.52
C GLY A 83 9.05 6.62 -3.14
N GLN A 84 8.17 6.97 -4.09
CA GLN A 84 8.11 8.31 -4.69
C GLN A 84 7.72 9.37 -3.66
N CYS A 85 6.85 9.05 -2.70
CA CYS A 85 6.55 9.94 -1.58
C CYS A 85 7.79 10.25 -0.74
N HIS A 86 8.62 9.23 -0.45
CA HIS A 86 9.89 9.41 0.26
C HIS A 86 10.83 10.32 -0.53
N THR A 87 11.08 10.01 -1.80
CA THR A 87 11.96 10.81 -2.67
C THR A 87 11.53 12.27 -2.74
N MET A 88 10.23 12.52 -2.91
CA MET A 88 9.68 13.87 -2.95
C MET A 88 9.93 14.61 -1.62
N LEU A 89 9.64 13.98 -0.47
CA LEU A 89 9.86 14.62 0.83
C LEU A 89 11.35 14.85 1.13
N HIS A 90 12.25 13.95 0.70
CA HIS A 90 13.69 14.18 0.75
C HIS A 90 14.10 15.40 -0.09
N SER A 91 13.53 15.60 -1.28
CA SER A 91 13.78 16.80 -2.09
C SER A 91 13.31 18.10 -1.44
N ASN A 92 12.37 18.02 -0.48
CA ASN A 92 11.89 19.15 0.32
C ASN A 92 12.72 19.40 1.60
N GLY A 93 13.83 18.68 1.79
CA GLY A 93 14.75 18.86 2.92
C GLY A 93 14.48 17.95 4.12
N VAL A 94 13.53 17.01 4.04
CA VAL A 94 13.36 15.99 5.10
C VAL A 94 14.52 15.01 5.03
N VAL A 95 15.35 14.96 6.07
CA VAL A 95 16.57 14.13 6.05
C VAL A 95 16.27 12.66 6.33
N ARG A 96 15.29 12.37 7.18
CA ARG A 96 14.93 11.00 7.58
C ARG A 96 13.43 10.81 7.58
N ILE A 97 12.98 9.68 7.05
CA ILE A 97 11.58 9.27 7.02
C ILE A 97 11.49 7.84 7.54
N GLN A 98 10.56 7.59 8.46
CA GLN A 98 10.15 6.24 8.82
C GLN A 98 8.77 5.99 8.20
N SER A 99 8.52 4.77 7.73
CA SER A 99 7.17 4.36 7.36
C SER A 99 6.78 3.03 7.98
N ASP A 100 5.53 2.95 8.42
CA ASP A 100 4.85 1.70 8.72
C ASP A 100 3.97 1.34 7.53
N ILE A 101 4.02 0.09 7.06
CA ILE A 101 3.24 -0.37 5.91
C ILE A 101 2.59 -1.70 6.26
N ARG A 102 1.26 -1.72 6.26
CA ARG A 102 0.47 -2.95 6.29
C ARG A 102 -0.04 -3.23 4.89
N VAL A 103 0.46 -4.29 4.26
CA VAL A 103 0.07 -4.68 2.90
C VAL A 103 -0.55 -6.07 2.88
N GLY A 104 -1.64 -6.21 2.14
CA GLY A 104 -2.32 -7.48 1.93
C GLY A 104 -2.56 -7.76 0.45
N SER A 105 -2.40 -9.01 0.06
CA SER A 105 -2.80 -9.54 -1.25
C SER A 105 -3.63 -10.81 -1.04
N ARG A 106 -4.46 -11.16 -2.03
CA ARG A 106 -5.29 -12.37 -2.01
C ARG A 106 -5.49 -12.89 -3.44
N THR A 107 -5.73 -14.18 -3.58
CA THR A 107 -5.86 -14.84 -4.90
C THR A 107 -7.26 -15.36 -5.20
N ASP A 108 -8.14 -15.40 -4.20
CA ASP A 108 -9.48 -15.98 -4.30
C ASP A 108 -10.54 -15.03 -4.88
N LYS A 109 -10.40 -13.71 -4.67
CA LYS A 109 -11.28 -12.69 -5.25
C LYS A 109 -10.61 -11.33 -5.37
N LYS A 110 -11.11 -10.51 -6.30
CA LYS A 110 -10.82 -9.07 -6.33
C LYS A 110 -11.69 -8.38 -5.28
N GLN A 111 -11.07 -7.57 -4.42
CA GLN A 111 -11.77 -6.84 -3.37
C GLN A 111 -11.04 -5.54 -3.08
N SER A 112 -11.77 -4.43 -3.12
CA SER A 112 -11.21 -3.12 -2.79
C SER A 112 -11.20 -2.83 -1.28
N PHE A 113 -10.47 -1.80 -0.85
CA PHE A 113 -10.55 -1.36 0.55
C PHE A 113 -11.95 -0.90 0.97
N ASP A 114 -12.73 -0.32 0.05
CA ASP A 114 -14.13 0.08 0.32
C ASP A 114 -15.02 -1.15 0.52
N ASP A 115 -14.79 -2.21 -0.26
CA ASP A 115 -15.52 -3.47 -0.12
C ASP A 115 -15.23 -4.14 1.23
N LYS A 116 -14.00 -3.98 1.75
CA LYS A 116 -13.65 -4.50 3.09
C LYS A 116 -14.44 -3.78 4.18
N VAL A 117 -14.52 -2.45 4.12
CA VAL A 117 -15.29 -1.65 5.08
C VAL A 117 -16.78 -1.95 4.94
N SER A 118 -17.29 -2.01 3.71
CA SER A 118 -18.70 -2.28 3.42
C SER A 118 -19.14 -3.66 3.91
N ALA A 119 -18.29 -4.69 3.78
CA ALA A 119 -18.58 -6.02 4.31
C ALA A 119 -18.76 -6.02 5.83
N VAL A 120 -17.92 -5.29 6.57
CA VAL A 120 -18.06 -5.15 8.02
C VAL A 120 -19.32 -4.36 8.37
N ASN A 121 -19.56 -3.24 7.70
CA ASN A 121 -20.75 -2.41 7.95
C ASN A 121 -22.07 -3.15 7.70
N LYS A 122 -22.10 -4.06 6.72
CA LYS A 122 -23.27 -4.91 6.48
C LYS A 122 -23.57 -5.80 7.69
N LEU A 123 -22.55 -6.46 8.25
CA LEU A 123 -22.71 -7.31 9.45
C LEU A 123 -23.18 -6.48 10.65
N LEU A 124 -22.58 -5.30 10.88
CA LEU A 124 -22.98 -4.40 11.96
C LEU A 124 -24.41 -3.85 11.83
N ALA A 125 -24.95 -3.81 10.61
CA ALA A 125 -26.34 -3.40 10.38
C ALA A 125 -27.34 -4.53 10.70
N GLU A 126 -26.92 -5.78 10.56
CA GLU A 126 -27.72 -6.97 10.91
C GLU A 126 -27.85 -7.11 12.44
N ASP A 127 -26.83 -6.72 13.22
CA ASP A 127 -26.88 -6.72 14.71
C ASP A 127 -27.95 -5.79 15.31
N LYS A 128 -28.49 -4.85 14.52
CA LYS A 128 -29.47 -3.86 14.95
C LYS A 128 -30.92 -4.29 14.71
N GLN A 129 -31.15 -5.49 14.19
CA GLN A 129 -32.48 -6.10 14.02
C GLN A 129 -32.78 -7.07 15.17
#